data_AF-A0A8J6VVW0-F1
#
_entry.id   AF-A0A8J6VVW0-F1
#
_cell.length_a   1.000
_cell.length_b   1.000
_cell.length_c   1.000
_cell.angle_alpha   90.00
_cell.angle_beta   90.00
_cell.angle_gamma   90.00
#
_symmetry.space_group_name_H-M   'P 1'
#
loop_
_entity.id
_entity.type
_entity.pdbx_description
1 polymer ?
#
loop_
_entity_poly.entity_id
_entity_poly.type
_entity_poly.pdbx_seq_one_letter_code
_entity_poly.pdbx_strand_id
1 'polypeptide(L)'
;MELEVGMAQPELMDVEAVQKALNRSRASVYRYANTDPQELNSPYDPKRLNPELRLNPNDPLLFHPNEVARFAKDVLGIRQVTIEVQESAQNASLEVLRAILVELKSIHQLLKSQSSNVNS
;
A
#
# COMPACT_ATOMS: atom_id res chain seq x y z
N MET A 1 -10.88 -29.02 6.03
CA MET A 1 -10.05 -28.38 4.99
C MET A 1 -10.17 -26.89 5.23
N GLU A 2 -9.19 -26.35 5.94
CA GLU A 2 -9.08 -24.90 6.15
C GLU A 2 -8.61 -24.29 4.82
N LEU A 3 -9.42 -23.39 4.26
CA LEU A 3 -9.05 -22.62 3.08
C LEU A 3 -8.18 -21.46 3.55
N GLU A 4 -6.87 -21.62 3.47
CA GLU A 4 -5.95 -20.48 3.52
C GLU A 4 -6.30 -19.55 2.36
N VAL A 5 -6.92 -18.43 2.68
CA VAL A 5 -7.13 -17.33 1.75
C VAL A 5 -5.78 -16.67 1.55
N GLY A 6 -5.01 -17.21 0.60
CA GLY A 6 -3.79 -16.58 0.10
C GLY A 6 -4.17 -15.25 -0.53
N MET A 7 -4.11 -14.17 0.27
CA MET A 7 -4.09 -12.82 -0.25
C MET A 7 -2.87 -12.75 -1.17
N ALA A 8 -3.09 -12.78 -2.48
CA ALA A 8 -2.05 -12.48 -3.45
C ALA A 8 -1.67 -11.01 -3.25
N GLN A 9 -0.75 -10.77 -2.31
CA GLN A 9 -0.05 -9.51 -2.20
C GLN A 9 0.61 -9.30 -3.55
N PRO A 10 0.41 -8.15 -4.23
CA PRO A 10 1.19 -7.86 -5.43
C PRO A 10 2.66 -8.01 -5.05
N GLU A 11 3.38 -8.84 -5.82
CA GLU A 11 4.76 -9.19 -5.51
C GLU A 11 5.57 -7.90 -5.36
N LEU A 12 6.12 -7.70 -4.16
CA LEU A 12 6.86 -6.48 -3.85
C LEU A 12 8.03 -6.31 -4.82
N MET A 13 8.28 -5.07 -5.22
CA MET A 13 9.34 -4.76 -6.18
C MET A 13 10.66 -4.56 -5.46
N ASP A 14 11.68 -5.32 -5.86
CA ASP A 14 13.05 -5.04 -5.48
C ASP A 14 13.63 -3.84 -6.26
N VAL A 15 14.84 -3.45 -5.90
CA VAL A 15 15.55 -2.34 -6.55
C VAL A 15 15.75 -2.59 -8.06
N GLU A 16 15.83 -3.83 -8.53
CA GLU A 16 16.02 -4.14 -9.96
C GLU A 16 14.74 -3.98 -10.76
N ALA A 17 13.61 -4.44 -10.22
CA ALA A 17 12.29 -4.20 -10.78
C ALA A 17 11.98 -2.70 -10.83
N VAL A 18 12.32 -1.95 -9.78
CA VAL A 18 12.12 -0.49 -9.74
C VAL A 18 12.98 0.24 -10.78
N GLN A 19 14.24 -0.17 -10.98
CA GLN A 19 15.10 0.41 -12.03
C GLN A 19 14.46 0.29 -13.42
N LYS A 20 13.94 -0.90 -13.74
CA LYS A 20 13.28 -1.18 -15.01
C LYS A 20 12.00 -0.35 -15.16
N ALA A 21 11.17 -0.32 -14.12
CA ALA A 21 9.91 0.44 -14.13
C ALA A 21 10.14 1.95 -14.26
N LEU A 22 11.08 2.53 -13.52
CA LEU A 22 11.33 3.97 -13.58
C LEU A 22 12.23 4.39 -14.75
N ASN A 23 12.84 3.42 -15.46
CA ASN A 23 13.91 3.65 -16.43
C ASN A 23 15.02 4.55 -15.86
N ARG A 24 15.52 4.17 -14.68
CA ARG A 24 16.56 4.91 -13.94
C ARG A 24 17.61 3.94 -13.40
N SER A 25 18.83 4.46 -13.20
CA SER A 25 19.94 3.66 -12.66
C SER A 25 19.71 3.28 -11.19
N ARG A 26 20.34 2.19 -10.75
CA ARG A 26 20.34 1.73 -9.34
C ARG A 26 20.68 2.85 -8.36
N ALA A 27 21.71 3.62 -8.66
CA ALA A 27 22.14 4.75 -7.84
C ALA A 27 21.05 5.84 -7.71
N SER A 28 20.29 6.06 -8.78
CA SER A 28 19.16 6.99 -8.74
C SER A 28 18.05 6.46 -7.83
N VAL A 29 17.73 5.16 -7.91
CA VAL A 29 16.73 4.53 -7.03
C VAL A 29 17.10 4.72 -5.56
N TYR A 30 18.34 4.46 -5.16
CA TYR A 30 18.78 4.71 -3.77
C TYR A 30 18.71 6.18 -3.36
N ARG A 31 18.97 7.11 -4.28
CA ARG A 31 18.81 8.55 -4.02
C ARG A 31 17.35 8.96 -3.83
N TYR A 32 16.43 8.30 -4.52
CA TYR A 32 15.00 8.57 -4.41
C TYR A 32 14.39 7.89 -3.19
N ALA A 33 14.91 6.74 -2.79
CA ALA A 33 14.42 5.96 -1.66
C ALA A 33 14.39 6.82 -0.40
N ASN A 34 13.28 6.77 0.32
CA ASN A 34 13.13 7.40 1.62
C ASN A 34 13.80 6.54 2.68
N THR A 35 15.11 6.73 2.83
CA THR A 35 15.94 6.03 3.81
C THR A 35 16.81 7.02 4.56
N ASP A 36 17.07 6.70 5.82
CA ASP A 36 17.99 7.42 6.70
C ASP A 36 19.01 6.42 7.29
N PRO A 37 20.31 6.75 7.36
CA PRO A 37 21.30 5.88 7.98
C PRO A 37 21.08 5.62 9.49
N GLN A 38 20.40 6.51 10.20
CA GLN A 38 20.15 6.44 11.64
C GLN A 38 18.76 5.89 11.99
N GLU A 39 17.83 5.91 11.04
CA GLU A 39 16.45 5.46 11.25
C GLU A 39 16.08 4.34 10.27
N LEU A 40 15.68 3.18 10.82
CA LEU A 40 15.41 1.99 10.01
C LEU A 40 14.26 2.20 9.01
N ASN A 41 13.19 2.85 9.48
CA ASN A 41 11.95 3.11 8.75
C ASN A 41 11.58 4.59 8.91
N SER A 42 12.00 5.43 7.97
CA SER A 42 11.68 6.85 8.00
C SER A 42 10.18 7.10 7.81
N PRO A 43 9.61 8.15 8.42
CA PRO A 43 8.23 8.56 8.18
C PRO A 43 7.97 8.84 6.69
N TYR A 44 6.72 8.63 6.26
CA TYR A 44 6.30 8.84 4.88
C TYR A 44 6.66 10.24 4.36
N ASP A 45 7.28 10.29 3.17
CA ASP A 45 7.56 11.53 2.45
C ASP A 45 6.95 11.47 1.03
N PRO A 46 6.01 12.36 0.69
CA PRO A 46 5.38 12.37 -0.63
C PRO A 46 6.35 12.73 -1.78
N LYS A 47 7.51 13.32 -1.49
CA LYS A 47 8.51 13.68 -2.52
C LYS A 47 9.58 12.61 -2.71
N ARG A 48 9.55 11.54 -1.92
CA ARG A 48 10.51 10.42 -2.00
C ARG A 48 9.78 9.13 -2.33
N LEU A 49 10.57 8.12 -2.71
CA LEU A 49 10.08 6.77 -2.97
C LEU A 49 10.11 6.00 -1.64
N ASN A 50 8.96 5.72 -1.05
CA ASN A 50 8.88 5.13 0.28
C ASN A 50 9.03 3.60 0.21
N PRO A 51 10.05 3.00 0.85
CA PRO A 51 10.16 1.55 0.93
C PRO A 51 9.11 0.97 1.89
N GLU A 52 8.85 -0.32 1.76
CA GLU A 52 8.11 -1.09 2.75
C GLU A 52 8.86 -1.16 4.08
N LEU A 53 8.09 -1.42 5.15
CA LEU A 53 8.63 -1.55 6.49
C LEU A 53 9.64 -2.70 6.57
N ARG A 54 10.83 -2.39 7.08
CA ARG A 54 11.89 -3.36 7.34
C ARG A 54 11.95 -3.70 8.83
N LEU A 55 12.24 -4.96 9.12
CA LEU A 55 12.45 -5.45 10.48
C LEU A 55 13.93 -5.36 10.88
N ASN A 56 14.83 -5.50 9.91
CA ASN A 56 16.27 -5.41 10.11
C ASN A 56 16.94 -4.42 9.14
N PRO A 57 18.04 -3.77 9.54
CA PRO A 57 18.80 -2.87 8.66
C PRO A 57 19.34 -3.54 7.39
N ASN A 58 19.60 -4.84 7.46
CA ASN A 58 20.16 -5.65 6.38
C ASN A 58 19.09 -6.16 5.40
N ASP A 59 17.80 -6.02 5.74
CA ASP A 59 16.73 -6.44 4.85
C ASP A 59 16.78 -5.57 3.57
N PRO A 60 16.56 -6.20 2.39
CA PRO A 60 16.57 -5.48 1.12
C PRO A 60 15.46 -4.42 1.10
N LEU A 61 15.68 -3.35 0.35
CA LEU A 61 14.63 -2.38 0.07
C LEU A 61 13.62 -2.99 -0.90
N LEU A 62 12.38 -3.09 -0.44
CA LEU A 62 11.23 -3.52 -1.21
C LEU A 62 10.25 -2.36 -1.34
N PHE A 63 9.52 -2.32 -2.46
CA PHE A 63 8.60 -1.24 -2.77
C PHE A 63 7.28 -1.79 -3.29
N HIS A 64 6.17 -1.21 -2.86
CA HIS A 64 4.86 -1.56 -3.40
C HIS A 64 4.72 -1.02 -4.83
N PRO A 65 4.19 -1.79 -5.81
CA PRO A 65 4.02 -1.30 -7.19
C PRO A 65 3.25 0.01 -7.31
N ASN A 66 2.20 0.18 -6.49
CA ASN A 66 1.42 1.42 -6.40
C ASN A 66 2.27 2.63 -5.97
N GLU A 67 3.21 2.43 -5.05
CA GLU A 67 4.10 3.50 -4.57
C GLU A 67 5.11 3.90 -5.66
N VAL A 68 5.63 2.92 -6.41
CA VAL A 68 6.49 3.16 -7.58
C VAL A 68 5.72 3.93 -8.66
N ALA A 69 4.46 3.55 -8.92
CA ALA A 69 3.57 4.24 -9.87
C ALA A 69 3.30 5.69 -9.46
N ARG A 70 2.97 5.91 -8.18
CA ARG A 70 2.77 7.25 -7.60
C ARG A 70 4.03 8.08 -7.77
N PHE A 71 5.17 7.58 -7.33
CA PHE A 71 6.43 8.31 -7.40
C PHE A 71 6.80 8.70 -8.85
N ALA A 72 6.62 7.77 -9.79
CA ALA A 72 6.90 8.04 -11.19
C ALA A 72 6.03 9.15 -11.78
N LYS A 73 4.73 9.13 -11.45
CA LYS A 73 3.76 10.11 -11.93
C LYS A 73 3.93 11.47 -11.25
N ASP A 74 3.91 11.46 -9.91
CA ASP A 74 3.74 12.68 -9.11
C ASP A 74 5.06 13.38 -8.84
N VAL A 75 6.18 12.65 -8.79
CA VAL A 75 7.51 13.22 -8.50
C VAL A 75 8.37 13.31 -9.76
N LEU A 76 8.44 12.25 -10.58
CA LEU A 76 9.28 12.24 -11.78
C LEU A 76 8.59 12.81 -13.03
N GLY A 77 7.26 12.99 -12.99
CA GLY A 77 6.49 13.49 -14.14
C GLY A 77 6.45 12.52 -15.33
N ILE A 78 6.70 11.23 -15.12
CA ILE A 78 6.72 10.21 -16.17
C ILE A 78 5.27 9.84 -16.52
N ARG A 79 4.79 10.27 -17.70
CA ARG A 79 3.39 10.11 -18.15
C ARG A 79 3.05 8.71 -18.68
N GLN A 80 4.03 7.92 -19.07
CA GLN A 80 3.87 6.53 -19.52
C GLN A 80 4.85 5.65 -18.76
N VAL A 81 4.43 5.14 -17.61
CA VAL A 81 5.05 3.95 -17.04
C VAL A 81 4.08 2.81 -17.32
N THR A 82 4.46 1.91 -18.22
CA THR A 82 3.73 0.64 -18.39
C THR A 82 4.09 -0.24 -17.19
N ILE A 83 3.52 0.05 -16.03
CA ILE A 83 3.51 -0.87 -14.91
C ILE A 83 2.33 -1.77 -15.19
N GLU A 84 2.60 -3.01 -15.62
CA GLU A 84 1.57 -4.05 -15.65
C GLU A 84 1.22 -4.38 -14.21
N VAL A 85 0.37 -3.55 -13.61
CA VAL A 85 -0.28 -3.83 -12.34
C VAL A 85 -1.29 -4.92 -12.67
N GLN A 86 -0.92 -6.17 -12.40
CA GLN A 86 -1.90 -7.22 -12.32
C GLN A 86 -2.83 -6.84 -11.17
N GLU A 87 -4.06 -6.42 -11.49
CA GLU A 87 -5.06 -6.04 -10.50
C GLU A 87 -5.41 -7.27 -9.65
N SER A 88 -4.62 -7.51 -8.61
CA SER A 88 -4.85 -8.59 -7.66
C SER A 88 -6.07 -8.23 -6.82
N ALA A 89 -7.19 -8.92 -7.06
CA ALA A 89 -8.35 -9.11 -6.19
C ALA A 89 -8.78 -7.91 -5.31
N GLN A 90 -8.67 -6.67 -5.78
CA GLN A 90 -9.18 -5.49 -5.07
C GLN A 90 -10.67 -5.65 -4.72
N ASN A 91 -11.39 -6.45 -5.50
CA ASN A 91 -12.79 -6.79 -5.27
C ASN A 91 -13.02 -7.48 -3.91
N ALA A 92 -12.18 -8.44 -3.51
CA ALA A 92 -12.42 -9.19 -2.27
C ALA A 92 -12.27 -8.30 -1.02
N SER A 93 -11.20 -7.50 -0.96
CA SER A 93 -11.00 -6.57 0.16
C SER A 93 -12.06 -5.46 0.18
N LEU A 94 -12.45 -4.92 -0.98
CA LEU A 94 -13.51 -3.93 -1.07
C LEU A 94 -14.88 -4.50 -0.69
N GLU A 95 -15.18 -5.75 -1.05
CA GLU A 95 -16.40 -6.45 -0.65
C GLU A 95 -16.45 -6.65 0.86
N VAL A 96 -15.35 -7.09 1.47
CA VAL A 96 -15.25 -7.23 2.94
C VAL A 96 -15.43 -5.87 3.62
N LEU A 97 -14.77 -4.81 3.14
CA LEU A 97 -14.93 -3.46 3.70
C LEU A 97 -16.37 -2.95 3.57
N ARG A 98 -17.06 -3.25 2.46
CA ARG A 98 -18.49 -2.93 2.28
C ARG A 98 -19.36 -3.70 3.27
N ALA A 99 -19.10 -5.00 3.46
CA ALA A 99 -19.83 -5.84 4.41
C ALA A 99 -19.66 -5.33 5.85
N ILE A 100 -18.43 -5.00 6.26
CA ILE A 100 -18.13 -4.40 7.56
C ILE A 100 -18.90 -3.08 7.74
N LEU A 101 -18.89 -2.21 6.72
CA LEU A 101 -19.57 -0.93 6.78
C LEU A 101 -21.10 -1.07 6.89
N VAL A 102 -21.69 -2.08 6.26
CA VAL A 102 -23.12 -2.42 6.40
C VAL A 102 -23.42 -2.83 7.84
N GLU A 103 -22.63 -3.74 8.40
CA GLU A 103 -22.85 -4.24 9.78
C GLU A 103 -22.72 -3.11 10.82
N LEU A 104 -21.69 -2.27 10.69
CA LEU A 104 -21.50 -1.11 11.59
C LEU A 104 -22.67 -0.13 11.53
N LYS A 105 -23.24 0.11 10.33
CA LYS A 105 -24.44 0.95 10.18
C LYS A 105 -25.67 0.33 10.86
N SER A 106 -25.88 -0.98 10.72
CA SER A 106 -26.98 -1.70 11.37
C SER A 106 -26.86 -1.64 12.89
N ILE A 107 -25.68 -1.90 13.44
CA ILE A 107 -25.40 -1.78 14.89
C ILE A 107 -25.68 -0.36 15.38
N HIS A 108 -25.20 0.66 14.65
CA HIS A 108 -25.42 2.06 15.02
C HIS A 108 -26.91 2.43 15.03
N GLN A 109 -27.70 1.94 14.06
CA GLN A 109 -29.14 2.16 14.03
C GLN A 109 -29.86 1.48 15.22
N LEU A 110 -29.48 0.25 15.57
CA LEU A 110 -30.04 -0.48 16.71
C LEU A 110 -29.74 0.22 18.04
N LEU A 111 -28.50 0.70 18.22
CA LEU A 111 -28.12 1.44 19.42
C LEU A 111 -28.87 2.77 19.53
N LYS A 112 -29.05 3.46 18.39
CA LYS A 112 -29.82 4.72 18.33
C LYS A 112 -31.29 4.48 18.67
N SER A 113 -31.91 3.42 18.16
CA SER A 113 -33.31 3.11 18.46
C SER A 113 -33.51 2.70 19.92
N GLN A 114 -32.59 1.91 20.51
CA GLN A 114 -32.64 1.58 21.94
C GLN A 114 -32.46 2.81 22.83
N SER A 115 -31.53 3.69 22.49
CA SER A 115 -31.30 4.96 23.23
C SER A 115 -32.51 5.91 23.16
N SER A 116 -33.29 5.81 22.08
CA SER A 116 -34.54 6.56 21.92
C SER A 116 -35.68 5.95 22.74
N ASN A 117 -35.73 4.62 22.86
CA ASN A 117 -36.74 3.88 23.62
C ASN A 117 -36.55 3.93 25.14
N VAL A 118 -35.34 4.19 25.64
CA VAL A 118 -35.06 4.31 27.09
C VAL A 118 -35.43 5.71 27.64
N ASN A 119 -35.65 6.69 26.77
CA ASN A 119 -36.00 8.07 27.14
C ASN A 119 -37.49 8.42 26.91
N SER A 120 -38.36 7.44 26.69
CA SER A 120 -39.83 7.58 26.61
C SER A 120 -40.49 6.73 27.71
#